data_AF-A0A318N111-F1
#
_entry.id   AF-A0A318N111-F1
#
_cell.length_a   1.000
_cell.length_b   1.000
_cell.length_c   1.000
_cell.angle_alpha   90.00
_cell.angle_beta   90.00
_cell.angle_gamma   90.00
#
_symmetry.space_group_name_H-M   'P 1'
#
loop_
_entity.id
_entity.type
_entity.pdbx_description
1 polymer ?
#
loop_
_entity_poly.entity_id
_entity_poly.type
_entity_poly.pdbx_seq_one_letter_code
_entity_poly.pdbx_strand_id
1 'polypeptide(L)'
;MFFGILPLLAACGGGRSYHGSLQCAPYARKITGVELQGAAYSWWYQSRGKYYRTKRPEPGAILVFRKTSRLPYGHVSVVKKLQDSRTIIVDHANWEAQRIDHKAPIIDVSSRNDWSLVRVWWAPTGKIGIKRYATYGFIIPNKS
;
A
#
# COMPACT_ATOMS: atom_id res chain seq x y z
N MET A 1 35.89 -45.80 -3.94
CA MET A 1 36.68 -44.60 -4.30
C MET A 1 35.86 -43.78 -5.30
N PHE A 2 35.62 -42.49 -4.99
CA PHE A 2 35.14 -41.36 -5.81
C PHE A 2 33.80 -41.49 -6.59
N PHE A 3 32.69 -40.86 -6.15
CA PHE A 3 32.26 -39.45 -6.36
C PHE A 3 32.11 -39.07 -7.85
N GLY A 4 30.89 -38.90 -8.37
CA GLY A 4 30.16 -37.62 -8.50
C GLY A 4 29.49 -37.60 -9.91
N ILE A 5 28.48 -36.80 -10.28
CA ILE A 5 28.04 -35.45 -9.88
C ILE A 5 26.54 -35.30 -10.29
N LEU A 6 25.68 -34.89 -9.37
CA LEU A 6 24.42 -34.13 -9.65
C LEU A 6 24.84 -32.66 -9.84
N PRO A 7 24.23 -31.83 -10.72
CA PRO A 7 23.04 -31.07 -10.28
C PRO A 7 22.15 -30.46 -11.41
N LEU A 8 20.98 -29.94 -11.03
CA LEU A 8 20.62 -28.54 -11.29
C LEU A 8 19.38 -28.13 -10.47
N LEU A 9 19.65 -27.35 -9.43
CA LEU A 9 18.69 -26.59 -8.65
C LEU A 9 18.08 -25.48 -9.52
N ALA A 10 16.76 -25.51 -9.73
CA ALA A 10 16.00 -24.31 -10.06
C ALA A 10 15.52 -23.66 -8.76
N ALA A 11 16.42 -22.94 -8.10
CA ALA A 11 16.09 -22.03 -7.01
C ALA A 11 15.82 -20.64 -7.58
N CYS A 12 14.55 -20.27 -7.71
CA CYS A 12 14.12 -18.88 -7.91
C CYS A 12 12.84 -18.63 -7.12
N GLY A 13 13.02 -18.21 -5.87
CA GLY A 13 11.92 -17.88 -4.98
C GLY A 13 12.43 -17.24 -3.70
N GLY A 14 13.34 -16.27 -3.83
CA GLY A 14 13.79 -15.42 -2.71
C GLY A 14 12.65 -14.54 -2.20
N GLY A 15 11.68 -15.16 -1.53
CA GLY A 15 10.68 -14.47 -0.74
C GLY A 15 11.40 -13.82 0.42
N ARG A 16 11.62 -12.49 0.34
CA ARG A 16 12.14 -11.73 1.46
C ARG A 16 11.23 -11.94 2.66
N SER A 17 11.80 -12.53 3.72
CA SER A 17 11.13 -12.77 4.99
C SER A 17 10.56 -11.46 5.55
N TYR A 18 9.28 -11.49 5.90
CA TYR A 18 8.55 -10.38 6.48
C TYR A 18 8.94 -10.25 7.95
N HIS A 19 9.83 -9.31 8.28
CA HIS A 19 10.36 -9.13 9.64
C HIS A 19 9.37 -8.51 10.66
N GLY A 20 8.06 -8.67 10.44
CA GLY A 20 7.03 -8.31 11.41
C GLY A 20 5.69 -8.95 11.03
N SER A 21 4.96 -9.47 12.01
CA SER A 21 3.64 -10.10 11.81
C SER A 21 2.61 -9.14 11.21
N LEU A 22 2.76 -7.84 11.47
CA LEU A 22 1.83 -6.81 11.02
C LEU A 22 2.39 -6.02 9.82
N GLN A 23 1.66 -6.04 8.71
CA GLN A 23 2.06 -5.42 7.45
C GLN A 23 0.86 -4.79 6.74
N CYS A 24 1.08 -3.73 5.97
CA CYS A 24 0.02 -2.98 5.29
C CYS A 24 -0.79 -3.83 4.30
N ALA A 25 -0.11 -4.61 3.45
CA ALA A 25 -0.75 -5.41 2.41
C ALA A 25 -1.65 -6.53 2.99
N PRO A 26 -1.17 -7.41 3.89
CA PRO A 26 -2.04 -8.39 4.56
C PRO A 26 -3.21 -7.77 5.32
N TYR A 27 -2.99 -6.63 6.00
CA TYR A 27 -4.07 -5.92 6.68
C TYR A 27 -5.12 -5.40 5.70
N ALA A 28 -4.71 -4.66 4.67
CA ALA A 28 -5.61 -4.14 3.65
C ALA A 28 -6.38 -5.27 2.96
N ARG A 29 -5.71 -6.39 2.65
CA ARG A 29 -6.35 -7.59 2.10
C ARG A 29 -7.45 -8.11 3.01
N LYS A 30 -7.16 -8.29 4.30
CA LYS A 30 -8.11 -8.78 5.30
C LYS A 30 -9.38 -7.93 5.36
N ILE A 31 -9.26 -6.60 5.28
CA ILE A 31 -10.41 -5.70 5.47
C ILE A 31 -11.13 -5.32 4.17
N THR A 32 -10.56 -5.62 3.00
CA THR A 32 -11.17 -5.30 1.69
C THR A 32 -11.54 -6.52 0.86
N GLY A 33 -11.00 -7.70 1.18
CA GLY A 33 -11.27 -8.93 0.44
C GLY A 33 -10.59 -9.02 -0.94
N VAL A 34 -9.69 -8.10 -1.30
CA VAL A 34 -8.99 -8.17 -2.60
C VAL A 34 -8.03 -9.35 -2.67
N GLU A 35 -7.92 -9.99 -3.83
CA GLU A 35 -7.04 -11.15 -4.03
C GLU A 35 -5.63 -10.75 -4.54
N LEU A 36 -5.13 -9.59 -4.10
CA LEU A 36 -3.84 -9.04 -4.51
C LEU A 36 -2.74 -9.45 -3.53
N GLN A 37 -1.57 -9.85 -4.03
CA GLN A 37 -0.50 -10.45 -3.22
C GLN A 37 0.87 -9.79 -3.41
N GLY A 38 1.83 -10.12 -2.52
CA GLY A 38 3.18 -9.58 -2.55
C GLY A 38 3.29 -8.12 -2.14
N ALA A 39 4.36 -7.46 -2.61
CA ALA A 39 4.69 -6.08 -2.27
C ALA A 39 3.56 -5.10 -2.66
N ALA A 40 3.27 -4.14 -1.78
CA ALA A 40 2.15 -3.22 -1.93
C ALA A 40 2.16 -2.43 -3.26
N TYR A 41 3.33 -1.98 -3.72
CA TYR A 41 3.42 -1.24 -4.99
C TYR A 41 2.97 -2.06 -6.22
N SER A 42 3.10 -3.39 -6.16
CA SER A 42 2.80 -4.27 -7.31
C SER A 42 1.30 -4.48 -7.50
N TRP A 43 0.50 -4.20 -6.46
CA TRP A 43 -0.97 -4.29 -6.50
C TRP A 43 -1.57 -3.40 -7.59
N TRP A 44 -0.95 -2.25 -7.89
CA TRP A 44 -1.40 -1.38 -8.98
C TRP A 44 -1.35 -2.04 -10.36
N TYR A 45 -0.36 -2.91 -10.58
CA TYR A 45 -0.18 -3.63 -11.84
C TYR A 45 -1.04 -4.90 -11.86
N GLN A 46 -1.07 -5.64 -10.75
CA GLN A 46 -1.89 -6.85 -10.59
C GLN A 46 -3.40 -6.56 -10.69
N SER A 47 -3.85 -5.37 -10.29
CA SER A 47 -5.26 -4.98 -10.39
C SER A 47 -5.74 -4.72 -11.82
N ARG A 48 -4.83 -4.56 -12.80
CA ARG A 48 -5.22 -4.33 -14.19
C ARG A 48 -6.07 -5.49 -14.71
N GLY A 49 -7.28 -5.18 -15.16
CA GLY A 49 -8.23 -6.18 -15.67
C GLY A 49 -8.95 -6.98 -14.59
N LYS A 50 -8.66 -6.75 -13.30
CA LYS A 50 -9.30 -7.43 -12.16
C LYS A 50 -10.11 -6.50 -11.26
N TYR A 51 -9.60 -5.28 -11.06
CA TYR A 51 -10.23 -4.26 -10.22
C TYR A 51 -10.23 -2.92 -10.94
N TYR A 52 -11.26 -2.10 -10.70
CA TYR A 52 -11.30 -0.74 -11.23
C TYR A 52 -10.22 0.12 -10.57
N ARG A 53 -9.55 0.95 -11.37
CA ARG A 53 -8.49 1.86 -10.94
C ARG A 53 -8.90 3.29 -11.25
N THR A 54 -8.70 4.19 -10.29
CA THR A 54 -9.11 5.59 -10.41
C THR A 54 -8.13 6.53 -9.70
N LYS A 55 -8.26 7.83 -9.98
CA LYS A 55 -7.59 8.91 -9.27
C LYS A 55 -8.50 9.58 -8.23
N ARG A 56 -9.79 9.24 -8.22
CA ARG A 56 -10.77 9.78 -7.29
C ARG A 56 -10.86 8.88 -6.06
N PRO A 57 -10.74 9.41 -4.84
CA PRO A 57 -10.91 8.61 -3.64
C PRO A 57 -12.38 8.27 -3.42
N GLU A 58 -12.65 7.09 -2.88
CA GLU A 58 -13.97 6.62 -2.48
C GLU A 58 -13.82 5.80 -1.18
N PRO A 59 -14.81 5.79 -0.27
CA PRO A 59 -14.80 4.88 0.87
C PRO A 59 -14.61 3.42 0.43
N GLY A 60 -13.78 2.67 1.14
CA GLY A 60 -13.39 1.29 0.80
C GLY A 60 -12.26 1.19 -0.23
N ALA A 61 -11.95 2.26 -0.96
CA ALA A 61 -10.87 2.25 -1.94
C ALA A 61 -9.49 2.04 -1.28
N ILE A 62 -8.57 1.44 -2.02
CA ILE A 62 -7.19 1.20 -1.58
C ILE A 62 -6.26 2.19 -2.28
N LEU A 63 -5.72 3.15 -1.55
CA LEU A 63 -4.67 4.04 -2.04
C LEU A 63 -3.35 3.26 -2.14
N VAL A 64 -2.73 3.25 -3.33
CA VAL A 64 -1.47 2.52 -3.58
C VAL A 64 -0.30 3.48 -3.71
N PHE A 65 0.67 3.38 -2.80
CA PHE A 65 1.89 4.18 -2.81
C PHE A 65 2.93 3.56 -3.74
N ARG A 66 3.69 4.41 -4.42
CA ARG A 66 4.76 3.98 -5.32
C ARG A 66 5.96 3.49 -4.51
N LYS A 67 6.71 2.57 -5.12
CA LYS A 67 8.04 2.20 -4.63
C LYS A 67 8.98 3.40 -4.74
N THR A 68 9.71 3.67 -3.65
CA THR A 68 10.79 4.67 -3.58
C THR A 68 11.94 4.12 -2.74
N SER A 69 13.04 4.86 -2.61
CA SER A 69 14.11 4.47 -1.68
C SER A 69 13.64 4.37 -0.22
N ARG A 70 12.66 5.18 0.18
CA ARG A 70 12.08 5.18 1.54
C ARG A 70 10.93 4.18 1.71
N LEU A 71 10.25 3.82 0.62
CA LEU A 71 9.20 2.81 0.59
C LEU A 71 9.59 1.73 -0.45
N PRO A 72 10.57 0.86 -0.15
CA PRO A 72 11.08 -0.11 -1.13
C PRO A 72 10.04 -1.15 -1.57
N TYR A 73 8.96 -1.33 -0.80
CA TYR A 73 7.83 -2.20 -1.12
C TYR A 73 6.55 -1.44 -1.47
N GLY A 74 6.63 -0.12 -1.59
CA GLY A 74 5.45 0.75 -1.59
C GLY A 74 4.71 0.68 -0.25
N HIS A 75 3.44 1.06 -0.28
CA HIS A 75 2.51 1.00 0.85
C HIS A 75 1.08 0.97 0.31
N VAL A 76 0.12 0.52 1.12
CA VAL A 76 -1.30 0.63 0.82
C VAL A 76 -2.05 1.17 2.03
N SER A 77 -3.13 1.91 1.78
CA SER A 77 -4.03 2.41 2.84
C SER A 77 -5.47 2.35 2.38
N VAL A 78 -6.39 1.96 3.26
CA VAL A 78 -7.81 1.75 2.93
C VAL A 78 -8.61 2.96 3.36
N VAL A 79 -9.31 3.59 2.42
CA VAL A 79 -10.12 4.78 2.67
C VAL A 79 -11.33 4.42 3.53
N LYS A 80 -11.48 5.10 4.67
CA LYS A 80 -12.66 4.99 5.53
C LYS A 80 -13.71 6.02 5.15
N LYS A 81 -13.30 7.26 4.94
CA LYS A 81 -14.17 8.34 4.48
C LYS A 81 -13.38 9.44 3.80
N LEU A 82 -14.09 10.22 3.01
CA LEU A 82 -13.63 11.50 2.49
C LEU A 82 -13.91 12.55 3.59
N GLN A 83 -12.90 13.31 3.98
CA GLN A 83 -13.11 14.45 4.89
C GLN A 83 -13.39 15.72 4.10
N ASP A 84 -12.63 15.95 3.02
CA ASP A 84 -12.82 17.08 2.11
C ASP A 84 -12.22 16.74 0.73
N SER A 85 -12.16 17.73 -0.17
CA SER A 85 -11.65 17.56 -1.54
C SER A 85 -10.19 17.08 -1.65
N ARG A 86 -9.40 17.24 -0.58
CA ARG A 86 -7.98 16.93 -0.51
C ARG A 86 -7.60 16.08 0.70
N THR A 87 -8.53 15.76 1.59
CA THR A 87 -8.25 14.96 2.78
C THR A 87 -9.11 13.71 2.81
N ILE A 88 -8.44 12.55 2.94
CA ILE A 88 -9.09 11.27 3.24
C ILE A 88 -8.69 10.80 4.62
N ILE A 89 -9.59 10.06 5.25
CA ILE A 89 -9.32 9.32 6.48
C ILE A 89 -9.14 7.85 6.09
N VAL A 90 -8.06 7.23 6.55
CA VAL A 90 -7.70 5.86 6.20
C VAL A 90 -7.49 4.98 7.42
N ASP A 91 -7.61 3.67 7.20
CA ASP A 91 -7.05 2.65 8.06
C ASP A 91 -5.85 2.00 7.35
N HIS A 92 -4.73 1.83 8.04
CA HIS A 92 -3.59 1.08 7.53
C HIS A 92 -2.77 0.44 8.66
N ALA A 93 -1.84 -0.41 8.29
CA ALA A 93 -0.94 -1.06 9.23
C ALA A 93 0.51 -0.80 8.84
N ASN A 94 1.39 -0.75 9.83
CA ASN A 94 2.83 -0.62 9.66
C ASN A 94 3.27 0.63 8.88
N TRP A 95 2.49 1.73 8.93
CA TRP A 95 2.99 3.04 8.54
C TRP A 95 3.97 3.54 9.61
N GLU A 96 3.50 3.54 10.86
CA GLU A 96 4.33 3.44 12.05
C GLU A 96 4.63 1.97 12.35
N ALA A 97 5.89 1.67 12.69
CA ALA A 97 6.36 0.31 12.89
C ALA A 97 5.48 -0.45 13.91
N GLN A 98 5.00 -1.63 13.52
CA GLN A 98 4.22 -2.55 14.36
C GLN A 98 2.89 -1.98 14.88
N ARG A 99 2.29 -1.01 14.18
CA ARG A 99 1.01 -0.40 14.59
C ARG A 99 -0.07 -0.52 13.53
N ILE A 100 -1.33 -0.57 13.97
CA ILE A 100 -2.49 -0.33 13.12
C ILE A 100 -3.00 1.05 13.48
N ASP A 101 -3.04 1.94 12.50
CA ASP A 101 -3.55 3.29 12.67
C ASP A 101 -4.95 3.34 12.09
N HIS A 102 -5.91 3.51 12.99
CA HIS A 102 -7.30 3.72 12.64
C HIS A 102 -7.56 5.22 12.53
N LYS A 103 -8.24 5.63 11.45
CA LYS A 103 -8.61 7.03 11.20
C LYS A 103 -7.42 7.98 10.99
N ALA A 104 -6.35 7.51 10.36
CA ALA A 104 -5.21 8.35 10.01
C ALA A 104 -5.57 9.29 8.84
N PRO A 105 -5.37 10.62 8.94
CA PRO A 105 -5.57 11.52 7.80
C PRO A 105 -4.43 11.41 6.77
N ILE A 106 -4.78 11.47 5.50
CA ILE A 106 -3.87 11.65 4.37
C ILE A 106 -4.36 12.84 3.56
N ILE A 107 -3.43 13.74 3.22
CA ILE A 107 -3.72 14.92 2.42
C ILE A 107 -3.09 14.84 1.02
N ASP A 108 -3.84 15.19 -0.01
CA ASP A 108 -3.35 15.41 -1.36
C ASP A 108 -2.64 16.76 -1.47
N VAL A 109 -1.35 16.70 -1.79
CA VAL A 109 -0.48 17.86 -2.02
C VAL A 109 -0.02 17.95 -3.48
N SER A 110 -0.64 17.18 -4.38
CA SER A 110 -0.44 17.32 -5.81
C SER A 110 -0.99 18.66 -6.31
N SER A 111 -0.29 19.24 -7.28
CA SER A 111 -0.72 20.50 -7.93
C SER A 111 -2.05 20.35 -8.67
N ARG A 112 -2.34 19.14 -9.17
CA ARG A 112 -3.52 18.86 -10.00
C ARG A 112 -4.73 18.30 -9.24
N ASN A 113 -4.64 18.15 -7.92
CA ASN A 113 -5.66 17.46 -7.11
C ASN A 113 -5.99 16.04 -7.63
N ASP A 114 -4.96 15.33 -8.09
CA ASP A 114 -5.08 14.02 -8.73
C ASP A 114 -4.54 12.88 -7.85
N TRP A 115 -4.31 13.18 -6.57
CA TRP A 115 -3.80 12.28 -5.55
C TRP A 115 -2.43 11.68 -5.86
N SER A 116 -1.72 12.18 -6.89
CA SER A 116 -0.41 11.64 -7.29
C SER A 116 0.69 11.86 -6.24
N LEU A 117 0.48 12.77 -5.28
CA LEU A 117 1.44 13.11 -4.26
C LEU A 117 0.74 13.44 -2.95
N VAL A 118 1.03 12.69 -1.89
CA VAL A 118 0.34 12.83 -0.60
C VAL A 118 1.30 13.09 0.56
N ARG A 119 0.77 13.64 1.64
CA ARG A 119 1.39 13.61 2.97
C ARG A 119 0.49 12.82 3.91
N VAL A 120 1.11 12.05 4.79
CA VAL A 120 0.41 11.14 5.71
C VAL A 120 0.56 11.66 7.12
N TRP A 121 -0.44 11.42 7.96
CA TRP A 121 -0.35 11.57 9.40
C TRP A 121 0.93 10.94 9.97
N TRP A 122 1.46 11.56 11.01
CA TRP A 122 2.61 11.07 11.75
C TRP A 122 2.27 11.06 13.24
N ALA A 123 1.89 9.88 13.73
CA ALA A 123 1.40 9.70 15.10
C ALA A 123 2.34 10.25 16.18
N PRO A 124 3.68 10.12 16.09
CA PRO A 124 4.58 10.66 17.11
C PRO A 124 4.50 12.19 17.31
N THR A 125 4.02 12.94 16.31
CA THR A 125 3.89 14.41 16.41
C THR A 125 2.45 14.90 16.50
N GLY A 126 1.47 14.02 16.34
CA GLY A 126 0.06 14.42 16.26
C GLY A 126 -0.24 15.39 15.12
N LYS A 127 0.51 15.33 14.01
CA LYS A 127 0.41 16.25 12.87
C LYS A 127 0.61 15.51 11.55
N ILE A 128 0.24 16.16 10.44
CA ILE A 128 0.60 15.69 9.10
C ILE A 128 2.12 15.74 8.93
N GLY A 129 2.74 14.60 8.62
CA GLY A 129 4.17 14.49 8.39
C GLY A 129 4.62 15.36 7.21
N ILE A 130 5.85 15.88 7.25
CA ILE A 130 6.38 16.79 6.22
C ILE A 130 6.77 16.10 4.92
N LYS A 131 6.90 14.77 4.95
CA LYS A 131 7.38 13.97 3.82
C LYS A 131 6.26 13.77 2.80
N ARG A 132 6.64 13.88 1.52
CA ARG A 132 5.74 13.67 0.38
C ARG A 132 5.95 12.28 -0.19
N TYR A 133 4.86 11.59 -0.48
CA TYR A 133 4.89 10.23 -1.00
C TYR A 133 4.09 10.15 -2.29
N ALA A 134 4.72 9.65 -3.34
CA ALA A 134 4.08 9.50 -4.63
C ALA A 134 3.14 8.29 -4.62
N THR A 135 1.98 8.40 -5.25
CA THR A 135 0.99 7.33 -5.33
C THR A 135 0.65 7.00 -6.78
N TYR A 136 0.10 5.82 -7.01
CA TYR A 136 -0.48 5.46 -8.29
C TYR A 136 -1.94 5.90 -8.40
N GLY A 137 -2.66 5.98 -7.29
CA GLY A 137 -4.11 6.21 -7.24
C GLY A 137 -4.79 5.14 -6.41
N PHE A 138 -6.06 4.92 -6.70
CA PHE A 138 -6.94 4.06 -5.92
C PHE A 138 -7.35 2.83 -6.69
N ILE A 139 -7.34 1.68 -6.02
CA ILE A 139 -7.99 0.45 -6.48
C ILE A 139 -9.34 0.36 -5.77
N ILE A 140 -10.40 0.07 -6.50
CA ILE A 140 -11.73 -0.17 -5.92
C ILE A 140 -11.92 -1.68 -5.77
N PRO A 141 -11.95 -2.21 -4.52
CA PRO A 141 -12.38 -3.58 -4.27
C PRO A 141 -13.83 -3.74 -4.75
N ASN A 142 -14.12 -4.79 -5.51
CA ASN A 142 -15.45 -5.26 -5.92
C ASN A 142 -16.55 -4.18 -5.97
N LYS A 143 -16.78 -3.57 -7.14
CA LYS A 143 -18.12 -3.07 -7.47
C LYS A 143 -18.98 -4.30 -7.74
N SER A 144 -19.79 -4.71 -6.78
CA SER A 144 -21.02 -5.43 -7.10
C SER A 144 -22.02 -4.43 -7.66
#